data_AF-A0A3B0T989-F1
#
_entry.id   AF-A0A3B0T989-F1
#
_cell.length_a   1.000
_cell.length_b   1.000
_cell.length_c   1.000
_cell.angle_alpha   90.00
_cell.angle_beta   90.00
_cell.angle_gamma   90.00
#
_symmetry.space_group_name_H-M   'P 1'
#
loop_
_entity.id
_entity.type
_entity.pdbx_description
1 polymer ?
#
loop_
_entity_poly.entity_id
_entity_poly.type
_entity_poly.pdbx_seq_one_letter_code
_entity_poly.pdbx_strand_id
1 'polypeptide(L)' 'MKNRVTGLGRFFFKTENPDKTKDWYKHHLGLNTDQYGCTFWWKDKEGNDCSTQWRPIPSTLSRARKRL' A
#
# COMPACT_ATOMS: atom_id res chain seq x y z
N MET A 1 -0.11 -26.24 13.98
CA MET A 1 0.68 -25.48 12.98
C MET A 1 0.82 -24.05 13.49
N LYS A 2 2.05 -23.51 13.61
CA LYS A 2 2.21 -22.07 13.93
C LYS A 2 1.67 -21.26 12.76
N ASN A 3 0.71 -20.38 13.01
CA ASN A 3 0.20 -19.45 12.00
C ASN A 3 1.35 -18.50 11.60
N ARG A 4 1.88 -18.66 10.39
CA ARG A 4 3.05 -17.90 9.90
C ARG A 4 2.68 -16.52 9.34
N VAL A 5 1.39 -16.27 9.10
CA VAL A 5 0.91 -15.00 8.53
C VAL A 5 0.71 -14.01 9.67
N THR A 6 1.56 -13.00 9.72
CA THR A 6 1.56 -11.95 10.76
C THR A 6 0.74 -10.72 10.37
N GLY A 7 0.36 -10.57 9.10
CA GLY A 7 -0.45 -9.46 8.64
C GLY A 7 -0.39 -9.22 7.13
N LEU A 8 -0.92 -8.07 6.70
CA LEU A 8 -0.85 -7.60 5.32
C LEU A 8 0.39 -6.72 5.15
N GLY A 9 1.38 -7.18 4.39
CA GLY A 9 2.62 -6.42 4.18
C GLY A 9 2.46 -5.27 3.17
N ARG A 10 2.15 -5.59 1.92
CA ARG A 10 2.01 -4.59 0.85
C ARG A 10 0.90 -4.97 -0.11
N PHE A 11 0.08 -3.98 -0.46
CA PHE A 11 -0.99 -4.08 -1.44
C PHE A 11 -0.63 -3.24 -2.66
N PHE A 12 -0.46 -3.93 -3.80
CA PHE A 12 -0.19 -3.30 -5.09
C PHE A 12 -1.26 -3.71 -6.07
N PHE A 13 -1.76 -2.74 -6.84
CA PHE A 13 -2.70 -3.01 -7.92
C PHE A 13 -2.35 -2.15 -9.13
N LYS A 14 -2.65 -2.70 -10.31
CA LYS A 14 -2.38 -2.05 -11.58
C LYS A 14 -3.47 -1.04 -11.91
N THR A 15 -3.06 0.11 -12.42
CA THR A 15 -3.96 1.16 -12.93
C THR A 15 -3.30 1.84 -14.11
N GLU A 16 -4.11 2.36 -15.03
CA GLU A 16 -3.63 3.12 -16.19
C GLU A 16 -2.99 4.44 -15.76
N ASN A 17 -3.53 5.08 -14.71
CA ASN A 17 -3.03 6.34 -14.20
C ASN A 17 -2.89 6.30 -12.66
N PRO A 18 -1.70 5.91 -12.15
CA PRO A 18 -1.42 5.83 -10.72
C PRO A 18 -1.56 7.17 -9.99
N ASP A 19 -1.19 8.27 -10.65
CA ASP A 19 -1.23 9.60 -10.05
C ASP A 19 -2.67 10.07 -9.84
N LYS A 20 -3.52 9.96 -10.88
CA LYS A 20 -4.97 10.22 -10.73
C LYS A 20 -5.61 9.36 -9.65
N THR A 21 -5.20 8.10 -9.53
CA THR A 21 -5.72 7.20 -8.51
C THR A 21 -5.32 7.66 -7.10
N LYS A 22 -4.08 8.11 -6.91
CA LYS A 22 -3.61 8.69 -5.63
C LYS A 22 -4.34 9.99 -5.30
N ASP A 23 -4.57 10.86 -6.27
CA ASP A 23 -5.29 12.12 -6.09
C ASP A 23 -6.74 11.88 -5.69
N TRP A 24 -7.39 10.91 -6.34
CA TRP A 24 -8.74 10.50 -5.98
C TRP A 24 -8.81 10.00 -4.53
N TYR A 25 -7.86 9.16 -4.11
CA TYR A 25 -7.79 8.70 -2.73
C TYR A 25 -7.53 9.82 -1.73
N LYS A 26 -6.69 10.79 -2.08
CA LYS A 26 -6.44 11.96 -1.23
C LYS A 26 -7.69 12.81 -1.07
N HIS A 27 -8.39 13.07 -2.18
CA HIS A 27 -9.56 13.94 -2.20
C HIS A 27 -10.79 13.29 -1.55
N HIS A 28 -11.08 12.02 -1.85
CA HIS A 28 -12.31 11.35 -1.44
C HIS A 28 -12.18 10.56 -0.14
N LEU A 29 -11.00 10.04 0.16
CA LEU A 29 -10.76 9.21 1.35
C LEU A 29 -9.84 9.89 2.38
N GLY A 30 -9.29 11.06 2.07
CA GLY A 30 -8.36 11.76 2.96
C GLY A 30 -7.04 11.01 3.16
N LEU A 31 -6.70 10.05 2.30
CA LEU A 31 -5.48 9.27 2.43
C LEU A 31 -4.26 10.15 2.14
N ASN A 32 -3.24 10.04 2.99
CA ASN A 32 -1.95 10.70 2.74
C ASN A 32 -1.18 9.88 1.68
N THR A 33 -1.51 10.12 0.41
CA THR A 33 -0.85 9.52 -0.73
C THR A 33 0.35 10.36 -1.14
N ASP A 34 1.56 9.80 -0.96
CA ASP A 34 2.83 10.38 -1.40
C ASP A 34 3.34 9.71 -2.69
N GLN A 35 4.58 10.00 -3.09
CA GLN A 35 5.24 9.37 -4.24
C GLN A 35 5.36 7.84 -4.13
N TYR A 36 5.31 7.29 -2.93
CA TYR A 36 5.38 5.87 -2.60
C TYR A 36 4.00 5.22 -2.35
N GLY A 37 2.92 6.01 -2.30
CA GLY A 37 1.56 5.55 -2.06
C GLY A 37 1.05 5.99 -0.69
N CYS A 38 0.29 5.15 0.00
CA CYS A 38 -0.18 5.39 1.36
C CYS A 38 0.37 4.31 2.29
N THR A 39 0.88 4.70 3.45
CA THR A 39 1.30 3.74 4.49
C THR A 39 0.30 3.77 5.63
N PHE A 40 -0.32 2.63 5.89
CA PHE A 40 -1.22 2.45 7.03
C PHE A 40 -0.44 1.85 8.19
N TRP A 41 -0.35 2.57 9.29
CA TRP A 41 0.23 2.08 10.53
C TRP A 41 -0.88 1.49 11.40
N TRP A 42 -0.65 0.30 11.94
CA TRP A 42 -1.60 -0.41 12.78
C TRP A 42 -0.87 -1.31 13.77
N LYS A 43 -1.59 -1.81 14.77
CA LYS A 43 -1.07 -2.74 15.77
C LYS A 43 -1.72 -4.10 15.58
N ASP A 44 -0.94 -5.17 15.67
CA ASP A 44 -1.52 -6.52 15.70
C ASP A 44 -2.18 -6.81 17.07
N LYS A 45 -2.70 -8.04 17.23
CA LYS A 45 -3.36 -8.46 18.47
C LYS A 45 -2.42 -8.51 19.68
N GLU A 46 -1.12 -8.56 19.46
CA GLU A 46 -0.08 -8.61 20.49
C GLU A 46 0.52 -7.21 20.77
N GLY A 47 0.08 -6.18 20.05
CA GLY A 47 0.54 -4.80 20.21
C GLY A 47 1.81 -4.45 19.41
N ASN A 48 2.25 -5.33 18.51
CA ASN A 48 3.42 -5.09 17.67
C ASN A 48 3.11 -4.05 16.58
N ASP A 49 4.08 -3.17 16.29
CA ASP A 49 3.97 -2.21 15.20
C ASP A 49 3.95 -2.91 13.84
N CYS A 50 2.86 -2.69 13.11
CA CYS A 50 2.64 -3.21 11.77
C CYS A 50 2.41 -2.05 10.79
N SER A 51 2.80 -2.28 9.54
CA SER A 51 2.49 -1.35 8.47
C SER A 51 2.03 -2.08 7.22
N THR A 52 1.03 -1.49 6.56
CA THR A 52 0.56 -1.93 5.25
C THR A 52 0.86 -0.84 4.24
N GLN A 53 1.68 -1.15 3.24
CA GLN A 53 1.94 -0.24 2.12
C GLN A 53 0.86 -0.41 1.05
N TRP A 54 0.15 0.65 0.69
CA TRP A 54 -0.87 0.68 -0.34
C TRP A 54 -0.41 1.53 -1.51
N ARG A 55 -0.20 0.92 -2.68
CA ARG A 55 0.37 1.66 -3.82
C ARG A 55 -0.22 1.23 -5.16
N PRO A 56 -0.88 2.16 -5.89
CA PRO A 56 -1.18 1.94 -7.31
C PRO A 56 0.11 1.91 -8.13
N ILE A 57 0.22 0.96 -9.06
CA ILE A 57 1.35 0.84 -9.99
C ILE A 57 0.86 0.95 -11.45
N PRO A 58 1.71 1.44 -12.37
CA PRO A 58 1.37 1.48 -13.79
C PRO A 58 1.00 0.08 -14.32
N SER A 59 0.01 0.00 -15.20
CA SER A 59 -0.42 -1.25 -15.84
C SER A 59 0.71 -1.97 -16.57
N THR A 60 1.64 -1.21 -17.14
CA THR A 60 2.83 -1.69 -17.87
C THR A 60 3.92 -2.27 -16.96
N LEU A 61 3.91 -2.01 -15.65
CA LEU A 61 4.86 -2.65 -14.74
C LEU A 61 4.52 -4.13 -14.56
N SER A 62 5.50 -5.00 -14.78
CA SER A 62 5.34 -6.45 -14.57
C SER A 62 5.33 -6.83 -13.08
N ARG A 63 6.05 -6.09 -12.24
CA ARG A 63 6.11 -6.26 -10.77
C ARG A 63 6.35 -4.92 -10.09
N ALA A 64 5.78 -4.72 -8.91
CA ALA A 64 6.11 -3.58 -8.05
C ALA A 64 7.62 -3.61 -7.74
N ARG A 65 8.38 -2.68 -8.33
CA ARG A 65 9.82 -2.58 -8.06
C ARG A 65 10.00 -1.97 -6.67
N LYS A 66 10.68 -2.70 -5.79
CA LYS A 66 11.30 -2.14 -4.59
C LYS A 66 12.46 -1.27 -5.09
N ARG A 67 12.21 0.01 -5.38
CA ARG A 67 13.32 0.96 -5.57
C ARG A 67 13.94 1.17 -4.19
N LEU A 68 15.17 0.69 -4.04
CA LEU A 68 16.03 0.94 -2.88
C LEU A 68 16.40 2.42 -2.84
#